data_AF-A0A7K6VE53-F1
#
_entry.id   AF-A0A7K6VE53-F1
#
_cell.length_a   1.000
_cell.length_b   1.000
_cell.length_c   1.000
_cell.angle_alpha   90.00
_cell.angle_beta   90.00
_cell.angle_gamma   90.00
#
_symmetry.space_group_name_H-M   'P 1'
#
loop_
_entity.id
_entity.type
_entity.pdbx_description
1 polymer ?
#
loop_
_entity_poly.entity_id
_entity_poly.type
_entity_poly.pdbx_seq_one_letter_code
_entity_poly.pdbx_strand_id
1 'polypeptide(L)'
;DVLLLSQFIRSDGGMLPRRITGLCLEEHKKIAVCVQMAHRAGLLPNHRPPLPEGHIPKKPKLNRYLTRWSVRSAHPIWKRGPKWCKKPFPVGHPLLKDNVTYTQKPLCLNH
;
A
#
# COMPACT_ATOMS: atom_id res chain seq x y z
N ASP A 1 -5.38 6.94 7.09
CA ASP A 1 -5.79 6.90 8.50
C ASP A 1 -5.30 5.60 9.11
N VAL A 2 -4.49 5.65 10.15
CA VAL A 2 -3.93 4.45 10.79
C VAL A 2 -4.88 3.90 11.84
N LEU A 3 -5.65 4.76 12.51
CA LEU A 3 -6.56 4.38 13.60
C LEU A 3 -7.76 3.59 13.08
N LEU A 4 -8.23 3.90 11.87
CA LEU A 4 -9.25 3.10 11.19
C LEU A 4 -8.68 1.75 10.73
N LEU A 5 -7.49 1.75 10.14
CA LEU A 5 -6.89 0.52 9.59
C LEU A 5 -6.50 -0.47 10.69
N SER A 6 -6.08 0.02 11.87
CA SER A 6 -5.67 -0.83 12.99
C SER A 6 -6.81 -1.71 13.54
N GLN A 7 -8.07 -1.32 13.32
CA GLN A 7 -9.25 -2.08 13.75
C GLN A 7 -9.47 -3.35 12.90
N PHE A 8 -8.99 -3.37 11.66
CA PHE A 8 -9.24 -4.45 10.69
C PHE A 8 -8.03 -5.37 10.48
N ILE A 9 -6.98 -5.21 11.29
CA ILE A 9 -5.74 -6.00 11.19
C ILE A 9 -5.50 -6.80 12.47
N ARG A 10 -4.77 -7.90 12.30
CA ARG A 10 -4.29 -8.76 13.37
C ARG A 10 -2.99 -8.19 13.97
N SER A 11 -2.57 -8.74 15.11
CA SER A 11 -1.27 -8.41 15.72
C SER A 11 -0.07 -8.77 14.83
N ASP A 12 -0.20 -9.79 13.98
CA ASP A 12 0.81 -10.22 13.00
C ASP A 12 0.90 -9.30 11.76
N GLY A 13 0.00 -8.32 11.61
CA GLY A 13 -0.11 -7.45 10.43
C GLY A 13 -0.90 -8.06 9.27
N GLY A 14 -1.47 -9.25 9.45
CA GLY A 14 -2.44 -9.83 8.53
C GLY A 14 -3.77 -9.11 8.60
N MET A 15 -4.49 -9.02 7.48
CA MET A 15 -5.84 -8.46 7.47
C MET A 15 -6.86 -9.48 8.00
N LEU A 16 -7.87 -9.00 8.74
CA LEU A 16 -8.97 -9.85 9.21
C LEU A 16 -9.81 -10.37 8.03
N PRO A 17 -10.38 -11.59 8.11
CA PRO A 17 -11.25 -12.12 7.07
C PRO A 17 -12.55 -11.32 6.93
N ARG A 18 -13.04 -11.13 5.70
CA ARG A 18 -14.28 -10.38 5.40
C ARG A 18 -15.50 -10.85 6.19
N ARG A 19 -15.62 -12.17 6.41
CA ARG A 19 -16.71 -12.78 7.19
C ARG A 19 -16.76 -12.30 8.65
N ILE A 20 -15.62 -11.85 9.19
CA ILE A 20 -15.51 -11.32 10.55
C ILE A 20 -15.69 -9.82 10.56
N THR A 21 -15.08 -9.11 9.60
CA THR A 21 -15.15 -7.64 9.54
C THR A 21 -16.52 -7.12 9.15
N GLY A 22 -17.37 -7.93 8.50
CA GLY A 22 -18.72 -7.52 8.06
C GLY A 22 -18.72 -6.51 6.91
N LEU A 23 -17.56 -6.25 6.31
CA LEU A 23 -17.41 -5.27 5.24
C LEU A 23 -17.92 -5.82 3.90
N CYS A 24 -18.48 -4.94 3.08
CA CYS A 24 -18.71 -5.17 1.66
C CYS A 24 -17.41 -5.53 0.94
N LEU A 25 -17.55 -6.22 -0.18
CA LEU A 25 -16.42 -6.73 -0.94
C LEU A 25 -15.48 -5.62 -1.43
N GLU A 26 -16.05 -4.48 -1.85
CA GLU A 26 -15.28 -3.36 -2.39
C GLU A 26 -14.47 -2.66 -1.29
N GLU A 27 -15.10 -2.32 -0.18
CA GLU A 27 -14.50 -1.67 0.99
C GLU A 27 -13.43 -2.56 1.61
N HIS A 28 -13.69 -3.87 1.69
CA HIS A 28 -12.70 -4.83 2.12
C HIS A 28 -11.45 -4.80 1.22
N LYS A 29 -11.62 -4.76 -0.12
CA LYS A 29 -10.48 -4.63 -1.05
C LYS A 29 -9.75 -3.30 -0.88
N LYS A 30 -10.48 -2.19 -0.69
CA LYS A 30 -9.88 -0.86 -0.43
C LYS A 30 -9.02 -0.87 0.83
N ILE A 31 -9.55 -1.42 1.93
CA ILE A 31 -8.83 -1.54 3.20
C ILE A 31 -7.60 -2.45 3.06
N ALA A 32 -7.71 -3.59 2.36
CA ALA A 32 -6.57 -4.48 2.11
C ALA A 32 -5.41 -3.76 1.44
N VAL A 33 -5.70 -2.98 0.40
CA VAL A 33 -4.70 -2.19 -0.31
C VAL A 33 -4.10 -1.10 0.59
N CYS A 34 -4.92 -0.40 1.36
CA CYS A 34 -4.46 0.62 2.31
C CYS A 34 -3.53 0.03 3.38
N VAL A 35 -3.87 -1.13 3.95
CA VAL A 35 -3.03 -1.87 4.91
C VAL A 35 -1.69 -2.23 4.28
N GLN A 36 -1.69 -2.78 3.06
CA GLN A 36 -0.45 -3.09 2.33
C GLN A 36 0.43 -1.86 2.10
N MET A 37 -0.16 -0.73 1.69
CA MET A 37 0.57 0.53 1.52
C MET A 37 1.12 1.04 2.86
N ALA A 38 0.36 0.93 3.95
CA ALA A 38 0.77 1.36 5.29
C ALA A 38 1.95 0.54 5.83
N HIS A 39 1.95 -0.78 5.66
CA HIS A 39 3.10 -1.61 6.02
C HIS A 39 4.35 -1.25 5.22
N ARG A 40 4.21 -1.00 3.91
CA ARG A 40 5.32 -0.60 3.05
C ARG A 40 5.88 0.77 3.44
N ALA A 41 5.01 1.69 3.84
CA ALA A 41 5.38 3.01 4.35
C ALA A 41 5.95 2.97 5.78
N GLY A 42 5.74 1.86 6.51
CA GLY A 42 6.24 1.70 7.87
C GLY A 42 5.38 2.35 8.95
N LEU A 43 4.11 2.61 8.66
CA LEU A 43 3.17 3.27 9.58
C LEU A 43 2.64 2.36 10.71
N LEU A 44 2.82 1.04 10.58
CA LEU A 44 2.33 0.03 11.53
C LEU A 44 3.52 -0.70 12.19
N PRO A 45 4.21 -0.09 13.17
CA PRO A 45 5.40 -0.69 13.79
C PRO A 45 5.05 -1.89 14.68
N ASN A 46 3.90 -1.86 15.36
CA ASN A 46 3.48 -2.89 16.32
C ASN A 46 2.81 -4.11 15.65
N HIS A 47 2.48 -4.00 14.36
CA HIS A 47 1.84 -5.06 13.58
C HIS A 47 2.85 -5.65 12.59
N ARG A 48 3.71 -6.55 13.08
CA ARG A 48 4.75 -7.19 12.29
C ARG A 48 4.69 -8.70 12.50
N PRO A 49 5.07 -9.47 11.48
CA PRO A 49 5.22 -10.90 11.67
C PRO A 49 6.28 -11.16 12.74
N PRO A 50 6.08 -12.19 13.59
CA PRO A 50 7.08 -12.59 14.56
C PRO A 50 8.36 -12.99 13.80
N LEU A 51 9.47 -12.37 14.18
CA LEU A 51 10.78 -12.70 13.66
C LEU A 51 11.44 -13.70 14.61
N PRO A 52 12.29 -14.62 14.09
CA PRO A 52 13.09 -15.46 14.96
C PRO A 52 14.00 -14.62 15.84
N GLU A 53 14.32 -15.15 17.01
CA GLU A 53 15.15 -14.49 18.00
C GLU A 53 16.52 -14.14 17.41
N GLY A 54 16.98 -12.91 17.64
CA GLY A 54 18.26 -12.40 17.10
C GLY A 54 18.23 -11.90 15.64
N HIS A 55 17.07 -11.75 15.00
CA HIS A 55 17.01 -11.24 13.62
C HIS A 55 17.37 -9.74 13.53
N ILE A 56 18.58 -9.46 13.05
CA ILE A 56 19.04 -8.09 12.73
C ILE A 56 18.81 -7.80 11.23
N PRO A 57 18.02 -6.77 10.87
CA PRO A 57 17.80 -6.43 9.47
C PRO A 57 19.09 -5.90 8.82
N LYS A 58 19.59 -6.61 7.81
CA LYS A 58 20.86 -6.26 7.12
C LYS A 58 20.76 -5.09 6.14
N LYS A 59 19.55 -4.71 5.72
CA LYS A 59 19.33 -3.69 4.68
C LYS A 59 18.73 -2.42 5.28
N PRO A 60 19.21 -1.22 4.89
CA PRO A 60 18.59 0.02 5.32
C PRO A 60 17.16 0.11 4.79
N LYS A 61 16.24 0.55 5.64
CA LYS A 61 14.84 0.76 5.26
C LYS A 61 14.72 2.12 4.58
N LEU A 62 14.41 2.11 3.29
CA LEU A 62 14.21 3.35 2.53
C LEU A 62 12.82 3.92 2.79
N ASN A 63 12.76 5.24 3.05
CA ASN A 63 11.51 5.97 3.19
C ASN A 63 10.69 5.91 1.89
N ARG A 64 9.41 5.57 2.00
CA ARG A 64 8.50 5.43 0.86
C ARG A 64 7.06 5.61 1.32
N TYR A 65 6.20 6.05 0.41
CA TYR A 65 4.77 6.22 0.64
C TYR A 65 4.00 5.95 -0.66
N LEU A 66 2.69 5.69 -0.56
CA LEU A 66 1.81 5.42 -1.71
C LEU A 66 2.32 4.34 -2.68
N THR A 67 2.99 3.31 -2.15
CA THR A 67 3.63 2.26 -2.96
C THR A 67 2.64 1.15 -3.36
N ARG A 68 2.31 1.09 -4.66
CA ARG A 68 1.36 0.09 -5.20
C ARG A 68 1.88 -1.34 -5.16
N TRP A 69 3.14 -1.53 -5.55
CA TRP A 69 3.75 -2.84 -5.75
C TRP A 69 4.68 -3.23 -4.62
N SER A 70 4.92 -4.54 -4.48
CA SER A 70 5.99 -5.03 -3.62
C SER A 70 7.35 -4.59 -4.18
N VAL A 71 8.25 -4.21 -3.28
CA VAL A 71 9.58 -3.73 -3.66
C VAL A 71 10.41 -4.82 -4.32
N ARG A 72 10.12 -6.09 -4.02
CA ARG A 72 10.83 -7.22 -4.63
C ARG A 72 10.30 -7.60 -6.03
N SER A 73 9.08 -7.18 -6.38
CA SER A 73 8.46 -7.54 -7.66
C SER A 73 8.59 -6.45 -8.72
N ALA A 74 8.85 -5.21 -8.31
CA ALA A 74 9.00 -4.09 -9.25
C ALA A 74 10.34 -4.17 -9.98
N HIS A 75 10.29 -4.15 -11.32
CA HIS A 75 11.47 -4.14 -12.18
C HIS A 75 11.76 -2.71 -12.66
N PRO A 76 13.03 -2.33 -12.85
CA PRO A 76 13.39 -1.02 -13.37
C PRO A 76 12.90 -0.84 -14.82
N ILE A 77 12.43 0.38 -15.14
CA ILE A 77 12.07 0.76 -16.50
C ILE A 77 13.32 1.31 -17.18
N TRP A 78 14.02 0.46 -17.94
CA TRP A 78 15.24 0.86 -18.66
C TRP A 78 14.97 1.84 -19.81
N LYS A 79 13.84 1.68 -20.51
CA LYS A 79 13.42 2.54 -21.63
C LYS A 79 12.02 3.07 -21.38
N ARG A 80 11.91 4.39 -21.20
CA ARG A 80 10.65 5.06 -20.88
C ARG A 80 9.77 5.31 -22.11
N GLY A 81 10.36 5.49 -23.29
CA GLY A 81 9.66 5.79 -24.53
C GLY A 81 9.39 7.29 -24.76
N PRO A 82 9.04 7.69 -25.99
CA PRO A 82 8.67 9.06 -26.34
C PRO A 82 7.36 9.50 -25.68
N LYS A 83 7.04 10.81 -25.73
CA LYS A 83 5.92 11.44 -25.01
C LYS A 83 4.57 10.73 -25.21
N TRP A 84 4.27 10.23 -26.42
CA TRP A 84 2.99 9.59 -26.77
C TRP A 84 2.85 8.13 -26.31
N CYS A 85 3.94 7.45 -25.93
CA CYS A 85 3.91 6.09 -25.37
C CYS A 85 4.79 5.97 -24.13
N LYS A 86 4.93 7.07 -23.38
CA LYS A 86 5.72 7.16 -22.16
C LYS A 86 5.17 6.18 -21.12
N LYS A 87 6.00 5.25 -20.65
CA LYS A 87 5.67 4.35 -19.52
C LYS A 87 5.68 5.16 -18.21
N PRO A 88 4.53 5.33 -17.52
CA PRO A 88 4.48 6.08 -16.28
C PRO A 88 4.87 5.23 -15.08
N PHE A 89 5.14 5.88 -13.96
CA PHE A 89 5.34 5.26 -12.67
C PHE A 89 4.01 5.25 -11.89
N PRO A 90 3.45 4.06 -11.58
CA PRO A 90 2.22 3.96 -10.82
C PRO A 90 2.44 4.36 -9.36
N VAL A 91 1.64 5.31 -8.87
CA VAL A 91 1.62 5.77 -7.47
C VAL A 91 0.19 5.63 -6.93
N GLY A 92 0.05 5.25 -5.66
CA GLY A 92 -1.26 4.97 -5.04
C GLY A 92 -1.95 3.74 -5.63
N HIS A 93 -3.28 3.65 -5.53
CA HIS A 93 -4.03 2.50 -6.03
C HIS A 93 -5.35 2.92 -6.72
N PRO A 94 -5.71 2.32 -7.88
CA PRO A 94 -6.93 2.68 -8.62
C PRO A 94 -8.24 2.46 -7.85
N LEU A 95 -8.28 1.52 -6.90
CA LEU A 95 -9.46 1.30 -6.05
C LEU A 95 -9.84 2.50 -5.16
N LEU A 96 -8.95 3.47 -5.01
CA LEU A 96 -9.15 4.69 -4.21
C LEU A 96 -9.38 5.93 -5.08
N LYS A 97 -9.59 5.74 -6.39
CA LYS A 97 -9.77 6.85 -7.35
C LYS A 97 -11.07 7.64 -7.09
N ASP A 98 -12.09 6.97 -6.55
CA ASP A 98 -13.43 7.52 -6.33
C ASP A 98 -13.57 8.19 -4.94
N ASN A 99 -12.46 8.38 -4.23
CA ASN A 99 -12.46 9.09 -2.96
C ASN A 99 -12.83 10.56 -3.15
N VAL A 100 -13.41 11.16 -2.11
CA VAL A 100 -13.75 12.59 -2.11
C VAL A 100 -12.50 13.43 -2.38
N THR A 101 -12.56 14.27 -3.41
CA THR A 101 -11.51 15.23 -3.75
C THR A 101 -12.00 16.63 -3.46
N TYR A 102 -11.29 17.33 -2.59
CA TYR A 102 -11.57 18.75 -2.29
C TYR A 102 -10.93 19.71 -3.31
N THR A 103 -10.07 19.20 -4.19
CA THR A 103 -9.41 19.96 -5.25
C THR A 103 -10.10 19.75 -6.59
N GLN A 104 -10.02 20.76 -7.47
CA GLN A 104 -10.52 20.64 -8.85
C GLN A 104 -9.73 19.63 -9.70
N LYS A 105 -8.49 19.31 -9.29
CA LYS A 105 -7.65 18.34 -10.01
C LYS A 105 -7.95 16.92 -9.53
N PRO A 106 -8.12 15.95 -10.46
CA PRO A 106 -8.28 14.56 -10.09
C PRO A 106 -6.97 13.97 -9.54
N LEU A 107 -7.09 12.86 -8.82
CA LEU A 107 -5.94 12.10 -8.30
C LEU A 107 -5.06 11.59 -9.45
N CYS A 108 -3.79 12.01 -9.44
CA CYS A 108 -2.79 11.48 -10.36
C CYS A 108 -2.24 10.15 -9.83
N LEU A 109 -2.56 9.05 -10.52
CA LEU A 109 -2.13 7.69 -10.14
C LEU A 109 -0.92 7.19 -10.95
N ASN A 110 -0.44 7.98 -11.92
CA ASN A 110 0.59 7.62 -12.89
C ASN A 110 1.44 8.87 -13.19
N HIS A 111 2.72 8.88 -12.80
CA HIS A 111 3.65 10.02 -12.96
C HIS A 111 4.71 9.79 -14.08
#